data_AF-A0A928EWD7-F1
#
_entry.id   AF-A0A928EWD7-F1
#
_cell.length_a   1.000
_cell.length_b   1.000
_cell.length_c   1.000
_cell.angle_alpha   90.00
_cell.angle_beta   90.00
_cell.angle_gamma   90.00
#
_symmetry.space_group_name_H-M   'P 1'
#
loop_
_entity.id
_entity.type
_entity.pdbx_description
1 polymer ?
#
loop_
_entity_poly.entity_id
_entity_poly.type
_entity_poly.pdbx_seq_one_letter_code
_entity_poly.pdbx_strand_id
1 'polypeptide(L)'
;MESEKGKEMKIIDYFTTENKPHWLAQIQKSDWSAGAFLHDLLKEGTLKALAGEQTKLFLLTEGDELISFCTLAERDDIQPTTLTPWIGFVYTYPEHRGHRHAQTLLQFAEQAAAHAGAKQVYISTNHQGLYEKYGYTYLSTMNDVNGEPSRVYTKNVT
;
A
#
# COMPACT_ATOMS: atom_id res chain seq x y z
N MET A 1 38.20 2.05 8.89
CA MET A 1 37.52 2.45 7.65
C MET A 1 36.68 1.26 7.25
N GLU A 2 35.55 1.08 7.94
CA GLU A 2 34.62 0.00 7.62
C GLU A 2 33.95 0.36 6.31
N SER A 3 34.14 -0.49 5.32
CA SER A 3 33.41 -0.48 4.06
C SER A 3 31.91 -0.35 4.34
N GLU A 4 31.29 0.71 3.83
CA GLU A 4 29.84 0.77 3.68
C GLU A 4 29.42 -0.42 2.82
N LYS A 5 29.04 -1.52 3.46
CA LYS A 5 28.20 -2.52 2.81
C LYS A 5 26.98 -1.75 2.34
N GLY A 6 26.78 -1.66 1.02
CA GLY A 6 25.62 -1.01 0.43
C GLY A 6 24.38 -1.49 1.16
N LYS A 7 23.59 -0.56 1.71
CA LYS A 7 22.40 -0.90 2.47
C LYS A 7 21.47 -1.70 1.55
N GLU A 8 21.02 -2.86 2.02
CA GLU A 8 20.16 -3.73 1.23
C GLU A 8 18.71 -3.23 1.28
N MET A 9 18.07 -3.15 0.11
CA MET A 9 16.62 -2.91 0.01
C MET A 9 15.84 -4.14 0.47
N LYS A 10 14.88 -3.93 1.37
CA LYS A 10 14.03 -4.99 1.92
C LYS A 10 12.57 -4.53 2.00
N ILE A 11 11.65 -5.47 1.90
CA ILE A 11 10.24 -5.25 2.21
C ILE A 11 9.95 -5.85 3.58
N ILE A 12 9.35 -5.05 4.47
CA ILE A 12 8.94 -5.47 5.81
C ILE A 12 7.46 -5.20 6.02
N ASP A 13 6.83 -5.89 6.98
CA ASP A 13 5.48 -5.58 7.45
C ASP A 13 5.55 -4.72 8.72
N TYR A 14 4.92 -3.55 8.70
CA TYR A 14 4.84 -2.62 9.83
C TYR A 14 4.30 -3.28 11.09
N PHE A 15 3.37 -4.24 10.98
CA PHE A 15 2.75 -4.85 12.15
C PHE A 15 3.65 -5.85 12.86
N THR A 16 4.64 -6.42 12.16
CA THR A 16 5.55 -7.45 12.69
C THR A 16 6.99 -6.94 12.90
N THR A 17 7.29 -5.70 12.52
CA THR A 17 8.60 -5.09 12.77
C THR A 17 8.82 -4.74 14.24
N GLU A 18 10.07 -4.76 14.68
CA GLU A 18 10.47 -4.44 16.06
C GLU A 18 10.42 -2.94 16.35
N ASN A 19 10.76 -2.09 15.37
CA ASN A 19 10.91 -0.64 15.57
C ASN A 19 9.76 0.18 14.95
N LYS A 20 8.53 -0.07 15.40
CA LYS A 20 7.33 0.67 14.95
C LYS A 20 7.45 2.20 15.15
N PRO A 21 7.98 2.74 16.27
CA PRO A 21 8.10 4.18 16.45
C PRO A 21 8.92 4.86 15.35
N HIS A 22 10.02 4.23 14.93
CA HIS A 22 10.84 4.72 13.82
C HIS A 22 10.06 4.75 12.51
N TRP A 23 9.40 3.65 12.14
CA TRP A 23 8.66 3.59 10.87
C TRP A 23 7.45 4.52 10.85
N LEU A 24 6.77 4.69 11.99
CA LEU A 24 5.70 5.68 12.13
C LEU A 24 6.23 7.09 11.85
N ALA A 25 7.40 7.45 12.42
CA ALA A 25 8.05 8.73 12.17
C ALA A 25 8.50 8.89 10.71
N GLN A 26 8.90 7.82 10.02
CA GLN A 26 9.18 7.87 8.58
C GLN A 26 7.90 8.15 7.79
N ILE A 27 6.81 7.39 8.03
CA ILE A 27 5.50 7.56 7.35
C ILE A 27 4.98 8.99 7.52
N GLN A 28 5.15 9.59 8.70
CA GLN A 28 4.76 10.98 8.98
C GLN A 28 5.39 12.00 8.00
N LYS A 29 6.56 11.70 7.42
CA LYS A 29 7.24 12.59 6.46
C LYS A 29 6.59 12.62 5.07
N SER A 30 5.60 11.78 4.80
CA SER A 30 4.88 11.75 3.52
C SER A 30 4.31 13.14 3.17
N ASP A 31 4.49 13.58 1.93
CA ASP A 31 3.92 14.84 1.42
C ASP A 31 2.46 14.69 0.94
N TRP A 32 1.95 13.45 0.97
CA TRP A 32 0.61 13.10 0.51
C TRP A 32 -0.41 13.07 1.66
N SER A 33 -1.56 13.70 1.46
CA SER A 33 -2.65 13.81 2.45
C SER A 33 -3.16 12.45 2.95
N ALA A 34 -3.32 11.46 2.08
CA ALA A 34 -3.72 10.12 2.53
C ALA A 34 -2.58 9.41 3.28
N GLY A 35 -1.32 9.75 3.03
CA GLY A 35 -0.19 9.29 3.85
C GLY A 35 -0.25 9.85 5.28
N ALA A 36 -0.65 11.12 5.45
CA ALA A 36 -0.91 11.70 6.77
C ALA A 36 -2.09 11.02 7.48
N PHE A 37 -3.17 10.73 6.74
CA PHE A 37 -4.30 9.97 7.29
C PHE A 37 -3.89 8.55 7.73
N LEU A 38 -3.09 7.84 6.92
CA LEU A 38 -2.52 6.54 7.31
C LEU A 38 -1.71 6.65 8.60
N HIS A 39 -0.85 7.67 8.73
CA HIS A 39 -0.09 7.91 9.95
C HIS A 39 -1.00 8.01 11.18
N ASP A 40 -2.08 8.77 11.10
CA ASP A 40 -3.01 8.95 12.22
C ASP A 40 -3.71 7.64 12.59
N LEU A 41 -4.16 6.86 11.59
CA LEU A 41 -4.72 5.52 11.82
C LEU A 41 -3.73 4.58 12.52
N LEU A 42 -2.44 4.64 12.18
CA LEU A 42 -1.40 3.83 12.80
C LEU A 42 -1.09 4.29 14.23
N LYS A 43 -1.04 5.61 14.45
CA LYS A 43 -0.81 6.22 15.76
C LYS A 43 -1.93 5.91 16.75
N GLU A 44 -3.18 5.89 16.27
CA GLU A 44 -4.37 5.58 17.07
C GLU A 44 -4.64 4.07 17.17
N GLY A 45 -3.97 3.25 16.36
CA GLY A 45 -4.19 1.80 16.32
C GLY A 45 -5.51 1.37 15.67
N THR A 46 -6.10 2.23 14.85
CA THR A 46 -7.45 2.06 14.27
C THR A 46 -7.44 1.50 12.86
N LEU A 47 -6.27 1.42 12.19
CA LEU A 47 -6.17 0.93 10.80
C LEU A 47 -6.82 -0.44 10.60
N LYS A 48 -6.58 -1.41 11.49
CA LYS A 48 -7.15 -2.77 11.36
C LYS A 48 -8.65 -2.82 11.60
N ALA A 49 -9.15 -2.03 12.55
CA ALA A 49 -10.59 -1.91 12.77
C ALA A 49 -11.31 -1.34 11.53
N LEU A 50 -10.68 -0.37 10.85
CA LEU A 50 -11.19 0.25 9.63
C LEU A 50 -11.10 -0.70 8.42
N ALA A 51 -9.91 -1.21 8.14
CA ALA A 51 -9.55 -1.86 6.88
C ALA A 51 -9.59 -3.41 6.93
N GLY A 52 -9.76 -3.99 8.13
CA GLY A 52 -9.80 -5.44 8.38
C GLY A 52 -8.65 -5.92 9.26
N GLU A 53 -8.90 -6.92 10.09
CA GLU A 53 -7.91 -7.47 11.04
C GLU A 53 -6.69 -8.10 10.36
N GLN A 54 -6.88 -8.58 9.12
CA GLN A 54 -5.82 -9.18 8.30
C GLN A 54 -5.03 -8.12 7.50
N THR A 55 -5.32 -6.83 7.69
CA THR A 55 -4.60 -5.75 7.00
C THR A 55 -3.10 -5.81 7.28
N LYS A 56 -2.33 -5.73 6.20
CA LYS A 56 -0.87 -5.59 6.20
C LYS A 56 -0.48 -4.21 5.69
N LEU A 57 0.63 -3.69 6.19
CA LEU A 57 1.27 -2.48 5.68
C LEU A 57 2.72 -2.82 5.32
N PHE A 58 2.98 -2.91 4.02
CA PHE A 58 4.30 -3.22 3.49
C PHE A 58 5.11 -1.95 3.33
N LEU A 59 6.34 -1.99 3.84
CA LEU A 59 7.31 -0.90 3.77
C LEU A 59 8.52 -1.39 2.96
N LEU A 60 8.85 -0.70 1.87
CA LEU A 60 10.12 -0.87 1.17
C LEU A 60 11.14 0.06 1.83
N THR A 61 12.24 -0.51 2.34
CA THR A 61 13.22 0.22 3.14
C THR A 61 14.64 -0.05 2.66
N GLU A 62 15.53 0.93 2.75
CA GLU A 62 16.98 0.76 2.60
C GLU A 62 17.69 1.17 3.90
N GLY A 63 18.14 0.17 4.66
CA GLY A 63 18.53 0.39 6.06
C GLY A 63 17.38 0.96 6.90
N ASP A 64 17.56 2.19 7.41
CA ASP A 64 16.59 2.91 8.23
C ASP A 64 15.75 3.93 7.44
N GLU A 65 15.93 3.97 6.12
CA GLU A 65 15.20 4.88 5.25
C GLU A 65 13.95 4.20 4.68
N LEU A 66 12.81 4.89 4.71
CA LEU A 66 11.58 4.43 4.09
C LEU A 66 11.48 4.98 2.67
N ILE A 67 11.44 4.09 1.69
CA ILE A 67 11.44 4.43 0.26
C ILE A 67 10.01 4.52 -0.28
N SER A 68 9.16 3.57 0.14
CA SER A 68 7.80 3.43 -0.39
C SER A 68 6.97 2.57 0.57
N PHE A 69 5.64 2.71 0.54
CA PHE A 69 4.72 1.83 1.27
C PHE A 69 3.43 1.55 0.49
N CYS A 70 2.75 0.46 0.86
CA CYS A 70 1.38 0.17 0.46
C CYS A 70 0.68 -0.72 1.51
N THR A 71 -0.66 -0.66 1.55
CA THR A 71 -1.46 -1.60 2.33
C THR A 71 -1.97 -2.74 1.45
N LEU A 72 -2.19 -3.90 2.06
CA LEU A 72 -3.05 -4.96 1.56
C LEU A 72 -4.13 -5.21 2.61
N ALA A 73 -5.38 -4.89 2.29
CA ALA A 73 -6.47 -4.82 3.24
C ALA A 73 -7.71 -5.59 2.78
N GLU A 74 -8.56 -5.97 3.73
CA GLU A 74 -9.82 -6.65 3.42
C GLU A 74 -10.87 -5.66 2.88
N ARG A 75 -10.79 -4.40 3.34
CA ARG A 75 -11.71 -3.31 3.01
C ARG A 75 -10.97 -2.07 2.51
N ASP A 76 -11.67 -1.31 1.67
CA ASP A 76 -11.30 -0.01 1.12
C ASP A 76 -12.40 1.01 1.45
N ASP A 77 -12.22 2.27 1.08
CA ASP A 77 -13.25 3.31 1.18
C ASP A 77 -14.38 3.13 0.15
N ILE A 78 -14.20 2.25 -0.83
CA ILE A 78 -15.29 1.77 -1.70
C ILE A 78 -16.22 0.84 -0.90
N GLN A 79 -17.28 1.40 -0.33
CA GLN A 79 -18.30 0.64 0.40
C GLN A 79 -19.71 1.12 0.06
N PRO A 80 -20.72 0.21 0.06
CA PRO A 80 -20.61 -1.24 0.31
C PRO A 80 -20.08 -2.02 -0.90
N THR A 81 -19.27 -3.06 -0.65
CA THR A 81 -18.77 -3.96 -1.71
C THR A 81 -18.44 -5.34 -1.16
N THR A 82 -18.39 -6.35 -2.04
CA THR A 82 -17.88 -7.70 -1.75
C THR A 82 -16.47 -7.92 -2.30
N LEU A 83 -15.91 -6.95 -3.05
CA LEU A 83 -14.57 -7.05 -3.61
C LEU A 83 -13.54 -7.05 -2.47
N THR A 84 -12.57 -7.96 -2.55
CA THR A 84 -11.48 -8.11 -1.59
C THR A 84 -10.40 -9.04 -2.17
N PRO A 85 -9.11 -8.87 -1.85
CA PRO A 85 -8.51 -7.79 -1.06
C PRO A 85 -8.14 -6.56 -1.89
N TRP A 86 -7.95 -5.45 -1.19
CA TRP A 86 -7.61 -4.15 -1.76
C TRP A 86 -6.16 -3.79 -1.50
N ILE A 87 -5.50 -3.24 -2.51
CA ILE A 87 -4.19 -2.62 -2.34
C ILE A 87 -4.40 -1.11 -2.28
N GLY A 88 -4.12 -0.54 -1.10
CA GLY A 88 -4.36 0.87 -0.80
C GLY A 88 -3.07 1.58 -0.40
N PHE A 89 -3.18 2.88 -0.11
CA PHE A 89 -2.08 3.72 0.38
C PHE A 89 -0.76 3.51 -0.37
N VAL A 90 -0.80 3.47 -1.70
CA VAL A 90 0.40 3.24 -2.53
C VAL A 90 1.15 4.55 -2.69
N TYR A 91 2.34 4.64 -2.08
CA TYR A 91 3.13 5.87 -2.10
C TYR A 91 4.63 5.59 -2.18
N THR A 92 5.32 6.37 -3.01
CA THR A 92 6.79 6.42 -3.10
C THR A 92 7.23 7.86 -2.86
N TYR A 93 8.18 8.04 -1.93
CA TYR A 93 8.75 9.34 -1.60
C TYR A 93 9.36 10.01 -2.84
N PRO A 94 9.17 11.33 -3.05
CA PRO A 94 9.59 12.04 -4.27
C PRO A 94 11.03 11.76 -4.71
N GLU A 95 11.97 11.79 -3.78
CA GLU A 95 13.40 11.56 -3.97
C GLU A 95 13.73 10.14 -4.49
N HIS A 96 12.81 9.19 -4.29
CA HIS A 96 12.95 7.79 -4.69
C HIS A 96 12.15 7.44 -5.96
N ARG A 97 11.40 8.38 -6.55
CA ARG A 97 10.59 8.12 -7.76
C ARG A 97 11.48 7.87 -8.99
N GLY A 98 10.93 7.17 -9.98
CA GLY A 98 11.65 6.81 -11.21
C GLY A 98 12.36 5.44 -11.18
N HIS A 99 12.40 4.77 -10.03
CA HIS A 99 13.12 3.50 -9.82
C HIS A 99 12.19 2.27 -9.69
N ARG A 100 10.92 2.41 -10.09
CA ARG A 100 9.90 1.33 -10.04
C ARG A 100 9.62 0.73 -8.64
N HIS A 101 9.92 1.45 -7.56
CA HIS A 101 9.63 0.98 -6.19
C HIS A 101 8.14 0.68 -5.92
N ALA A 102 7.23 1.51 -6.47
CA ALA A 102 5.80 1.21 -6.40
C ALA A 102 5.47 -0.14 -7.06
N GLN A 103 6.08 -0.47 -8.21
CA GLN A 103 5.89 -1.75 -8.87
C GLN A 103 6.37 -2.91 -7.99
N THR A 104 7.53 -2.75 -7.35
CA THR A 104 8.09 -3.76 -6.42
C THR A 104 7.11 -4.05 -5.28
N LEU A 105 6.52 -3.02 -4.69
CA LEU A 105 5.52 -3.19 -3.63
C LEU A 105 4.19 -3.78 -4.13
N LEU A 106 3.70 -3.34 -5.29
CA LEU A 106 2.49 -3.91 -5.89
C LEU A 106 2.66 -5.41 -6.14
N GLN A 107 3.79 -5.82 -6.74
CA GLN A 107 4.08 -7.24 -6.98
C GLN A 107 4.17 -8.03 -5.68
N PHE A 108 4.77 -7.46 -4.63
CA PHE A 108 4.84 -8.12 -3.33
C PHE A 108 3.45 -8.28 -2.70
N ALA A 109 2.61 -7.24 -2.74
CA ALA A 109 1.25 -7.29 -2.24
C ALA A 109 0.36 -8.26 -3.03
N GLU A 110 0.49 -8.28 -4.36
CA GLU A 110 -0.17 -9.24 -5.26
C GLU A 110 0.19 -10.68 -4.89
N GLN A 111 1.49 -10.97 -4.71
CA GLN A 111 1.95 -12.28 -4.27
C GLN A 111 1.42 -12.61 -2.87
N ALA A 112 1.47 -11.69 -1.92
CA ALA A 112 0.95 -11.91 -0.58
C ALA A 112 -0.56 -12.22 -0.59
N ALA A 113 -1.33 -11.58 -1.47
CA ALA A 113 -2.75 -11.87 -1.68
C ALA A 113 -2.95 -13.28 -2.29
N ALA A 114 -2.16 -13.65 -3.31
CA ALA A 114 -2.22 -14.98 -3.92
C ALA A 114 -1.92 -16.10 -2.92
N HIS A 115 -0.88 -15.93 -2.10
CA HIS A 115 -0.54 -16.87 -1.02
C HIS A 115 -1.65 -16.98 0.04
N ALA A 116 -2.45 -15.93 0.23
CA ALA A 116 -3.63 -15.93 1.10
C ALA A 116 -4.88 -16.53 0.43
N GLY A 117 -4.78 -17.01 -0.82
CA GLY A 117 -5.85 -17.65 -1.57
C GLY A 117 -6.69 -16.71 -2.43
N ALA A 118 -6.31 -15.44 -2.57
CA ALA A 118 -6.99 -14.52 -3.47
C ALA A 118 -6.71 -14.89 -4.93
N LYS A 119 -7.72 -14.75 -5.81
CA LYS A 119 -7.57 -14.92 -7.26
C LYS A 119 -7.29 -13.61 -7.97
N GLN A 120 -7.64 -12.49 -7.33
CA GLN A 120 -7.50 -11.16 -7.86
C GLN A 120 -7.35 -10.16 -6.73
N VAL A 121 -6.79 -8.99 -7.04
CA VAL A 121 -6.69 -7.82 -6.17
C VAL A 121 -7.41 -6.63 -6.79
N TYR A 122 -7.72 -5.64 -5.96
CA TYR A 122 -8.43 -4.43 -6.39
C TYR A 122 -7.71 -3.16 -5.92
N ILE A 123 -7.87 -2.08 -6.68
CA ILE A 123 -7.38 -0.73 -6.35
C ILE A 123 -8.46 0.28 -6.72
N SER A 124 -8.80 1.17 -5.79
CA SER A 124 -9.59 2.38 -6.05
C SER A 124 -8.66 3.55 -6.36
N THR A 125 -8.97 4.36 -7.37
CA THR A 125 -8.20 5.57 -7.69
C THR A 125 -8.96 6.53 -8.60
N ASN A 126 -8.59 7.81 -8.50
CA ASN A 126 -9.01 8.84 -9.47
C ASN A 126 -8.02 8.99 -10.63
N HIS A 127 -6.93 8.22 -10.66
CA HIS A 127 -5.95 8.26 -11.75
C HIS A 127 -6.34 7.33 -12.91
N GLN A 128 -6.05 7.79 -14.13
CA GLN A 128 -6.13 7.00 -15.36
C GLN A 128 -4.72 6.84 -15.96
N GLY A 129 -4.40 5.63 -16.42
CA GLY A 129 -3.10 5.28 -16.99
C GLY A 129 -1.99 5.04 -15.95
N LEU A 130 -2.29 5.04 -14.65
CA LEU A 130 -1.30 4.76 -13.60
C LEU A 130 -1.15 3.27 -13.36
N TYR A 131 -2.23 2.59 -12.98
CA TYR A 131 -2.20 1.17 -12.63
C TYR A 131 -2.26 0.23 -13.83
N GLU A 132 -2.74 0.73 -14.97
CA GLU A 132 -2.73 0.00 -16.24
C GLU A 132 -1.30 -0.34 -16.67
N LYS A 133 -0.32 0.51 -16.35
CA LYS A 133 1.10 0.25 -16.58
C LYS A 133 1.64 -0.93 -15.77
N TYR A 134 0.96 -1.31 -14.70
CA TYR A 134 1.28 -2.45 -13.84
C TYR A 134 0.40 -3.68 -14.12
N GLY A 135 -0.40 -3.65 -15.20
CA GLY A 135 -1.23 -4.77 -15.63
C GLY A 135 -2.62 -4.82 -14.99
N TYR A 136 -3.04 -3.75 -14.31
CA TYR A 136 -4.41 -3.65 -13.82
C TYR A 136 -5.37 -3.26 -14.95
N THR A 137 -6.58 -3.80 -14.92
CA THR A 137 -7.65 -3.49 -15.87
C THR A 137 -8.78 -2.76 -15.17
N TYR A 138 -9.33 -1.74 -15.82
CA TYR A 138 -10.52 -1.05 -15.32
C TYR A 138 -11.68 -2.03 -15.17
N LEU A 139 -12.30 -2.03 -13.99
CA LEU A 139 -13.44 -2.89 -13.67
C LEU A 139 -14.75 -2.08 -13.77
N SER A 140 -14.84 -0.99 -13.01
CA SER A 140 -16.03 -0.15 -12.93
C SER A 140 -15.71 1.18 -12.23
N THR A 141 -16.67 2.09 -12.21
CA THR A 141 -16.66 3.26 -11.31
C THR A 141 -17.62 2.96 -10.16
N MET A 142 -17.16 3.15 -8.93
CA MET A 142 -17.93 2.93 -7.70
C MET A 142 -17.80 4.17 -6.81
N ASN A 143 -18.71 4.35 -5.86
CA ASN A 143 -18.65 5.46 -4.93
C ASN A 143 -17.87 5.06 -3.67
N ASP A 144 -17.10 6.00 -3.14
CA ASP A 144 -16.51 5.88 -1.81
C ASP A 144 -17.57 6.08 -0.70
N VAL A 145 -17.15 5.97 0.56
CA VAL A 145 -18.00 6.21 1.74
C VAL A 145 -18.59 7.63 1.82
N ASN A 146 -18.03 8.60 1.10
CA ASN A 146 -18.53 9.98 1.01
C ASN A 146 -19.50 10.17 -0.16
N GLY A 147 -19.69 9.16 -1.01
CA GLY A 147 -20.50 9.23 -2.22
C GLY A 147 -19.75 9.74 -3.45
N GLU A 148 -18.43 9.96 -3.35
CA GLU A 148 -17.61 10.45 -4.45
C GLU A 148 -17.23 9.31 -5.40
N PRO A 149 -17.31 9.52 -6.73
CA PRO A 149 -16.99 8.48 -7.69
C PRO A 149 -15.48 8.24 -7.75
N SER A 150 -15.09 6.97 -7.72
CA SER A 150 -13.72 6.48 -7.85
C SER A 150 -13.64 5.33 -8.83
N ARG A 151 -12.55 5.25 -9.61
CA ARG A 151 -12.35 4.16 -10.57
C ARG A 151 -11.79 2.96 -9.81
N VAL A 152 -12.42 1.81 -10.02
CA VAL A 152 -11.94 0.54 -9.49
C VAL A 152 -11.25 -0.22 -10.60
N TYR A 153 -10.03 -0.66 -10.31
CA TYR A 153 -9.23 -1.52 -11.16
C TYR A 153 -9.04 -2.88 -10.50
N THR A 154 -8.85 -3.92 -11.32
CA THR A 154 -8.59 -5.27 -10.85
C THR A 154 -7.43 -5.91 -11.60
N LYS A 155 -6.77 -6.87 -10.95
CA LYS A 155 -5.71 -7.68 -11.56
C LYS A 155 -5.78 -9.10 -11.00
N ASN A 156 -5.70 -10.10 -11.89
CA ASN A 156 -5.58 -11.49 -11.47
C ASN A 156 -4.21 -11.73 -10.84
N VAL A 157 -4.18 -12.50 -9.76
CA VAL A 157 -2.95 -12.90 -9.08
C VAL A 157 -2.81 -14.42 -9.17
N THR A 158 -1.59 -14.90 -9.39
CA THR A 158 -1.24 -16.32 -9.59
C THR A 158 -0.13 -16.72 -8.66
#